data_AF-A0A4S4GT86-F1
#
_entry.id   AF-A0A4S4GT86-F1
#
_cell.length_a   1.000
_cell.length_b   1.000
_cell.length_c   1.000
_cell.angle_alpha   90.00
_cell.angle_beta   90.00
_cell.angle_gamma   90.00
#
_symmetry.space_group_name_H-M   'P 1'
#
loop_
_entity.id
_entity.type
_entity.pdbx_description
1 polymer ?
#
loop_
_entity_poly.entity_id
_entity_poly.type
_entity_poly.pdbx_seq_one_letter_code
_entity_poly.pdbx_strand_id
1 'polypeptide(L)'
;MKIRSILSGFAIFAAIAAYAATPYSLGLEDNLPEGTGFSAQTWDDNAKCWNLTGGKNDFDKVRPTVQCKPLTEKLDADLTVLAFDYKSDTPVGNFQMVVYNSGSNATGSPRKSSYIIKMPASEQWRTVRINIKAARGGLTKLGVPKQYITMAFMDLQCPSNMSLKNIRFEQDVYPPVEQNLVPGKDNLVEAENFNTSVSQATHTSRYFNTAALPKYKNPVPGKFPIYAFTSVSFETVDEFEGVTGPRAWELLMQKKYKDLAEAGFNITEGCAYSGVDRAALFPGQTINTDEPIDLFEGLDLKIMLRAGLDSPSDRKNVVGFAKNSPRLAGYCIKDEPHVKDLDAMGSKLAAVRDLDDEHLLYGNLLHIN
;
A
#
# COMPACT_ATOMS: atom_id res chain seq x y z
N MET A 1 43.48 -20.09 -22.96
CA MET A 1 42.42 -20.15 -21.94
C MET A 1 42.65 -19.04 -20.92
N LYS A 2 41.98 -17.89 -21.05
CA LYS A 2 42.06 -16.77 -20.11
C LYS A 2 40.69 -16.10 -19.98
N ILE A 3 40.23 -16.08 -18.73
CA ILE A 3 39.36 -15.12 -18.05
C ILE A 3 37.92 -14.99 -18.57
N ARG A 4 37.03 -15.45 -17.69
CA ARG A 4 35.57 -15.38 -17.69
C ARG A 4 35.08 -13.93 -17.50
N SER A 5 33.77 -13.78 -17.80
CA SER A 5 32.82 -12.82 -17.20
C SER A 5 32.90 -11.35 -17.61
N ILE A 6 32.22 -10.99 -18.70
CA ILE A 6 31.70 -9.62 -18.95
C ILE A 6 30.19 -9.60 -19.28
N LEU A 7 29.51 -10.74 -19.42
CA LEU A 7 28.15 -10.76 -19.98
C LEU A 7 26.98 -10.83 -18.97
N SER A 8 27.21 -10.80 -17.66
CA SER A 8 26.12 -10.89 -16.66
C SER A 8 25.64 -9.54 -16.12
N GLY A 9 26.28 -8.42 -16.50
CA GLY A 9 26.04 -7.10 -15.88
C GLY A 9 24.96 -6.23 -16.53
N PHE A 10 24.46 -6.59 -17.71
CA PHE A 10 23.53 -5.74 -18.48
C PHE A 10 22.05 -6.13 -18.37
N ALA A 11 21.69 -7.17 -17.62
CA ALA A 11 20.32 -7.68 -17.54
C ALA A 11 19.51 -7.22 -16.30
N ILE A 12 20.09 -6.44 -15.37
CA ILE A 12 19.41 -6.00 -14.13
C ILE A 12 19.00 -4.50 -14.17
N PHE A 13 19.20 -3.82 -15.30
CA PHE A 13 18.68 -2.46 -15.54
C PHE A 13 17.42 -2.43 -16.42
N ALA A 14 16.74 -3.57 -16.60
CA ALA A 14 15.40 -3.58 -17.15
C ALA A 14 14.44 -3.02 -16.09
N ALA A 15 14.15 -1.73 -16.26
CA ALA A 15 13.23 -0.92 -15.49
C ALA A 15 12.04 -1.71 -14.90
N ILE A 16 11.94 -1.74 -13.58
CA ILE A 16 10.63 -1.81 -12.92
C ILE A 16 10.02 -0.42 -13.14
N ALA A 17 9.55 -0.15 -14.36
CA ALA A 17 8.57 0.89 -14.56
C ALA A 17 7.29 0.35 -13.92
N ALA A 18 7.03 0.76 -12.67
CA ALA A 18 5.72 0.62 -12.09
C ALA A 18 4.72 1.19 -13.11
N TYR A 19 3.80 0.37 -13.59
CA TYR A 19 2.81 0.72 -14.61
C TYR A 19 1.82 1.76 -14.05
N ALA A 20 2.25 3.01 -13.91
CA ALA A 20 1.33 4.12 -13.76
C ALA A 20 0.70 4.40 -15.12
N ALA A 21 -0.64 4.46 -15.19
CA ALA A 21 -1.32 4.81 -16.43
C ALA A 21 -0.87 6.21 -16.88
N THR A 22 -0.56 6.34 -18.17
CA THR A 22 -0.14 7.61 -18.77
C THR A 22 -1.23 8.67 -18.54
N PRO A 23 -0.92 9.84 -17.95
CA PRO A 23 -1.90 10.90 -17.77
C PRO A 23 -2.50 11.36 -19.10
N TYR A 24 -3.81 11.59 -19.10
CA TYR A 24 -4.52 12.14 -20.25
C TYR A 24 -4.48 13.66 -20.21
N SER A 25 -3.72 14.30 -21.10
CA SER A 25 -3.60 15.75 -21.16
C SER A 25 -4.82 16.41 -21.78
N LEU A 26 -5.29 17.50 -21.17
CA LEU A 26 -6.40 18.32 -21.63
C LEU A 26 -5.89 19.66 -22.15
N GLY A 27 -6.28 20.01 -23.38
CA GLY A 27 -6.15 21.38 -23.88
C GLY A 27 -7.34 22.24 -23.45
N LEU A 28 -7.15 23.55 -23.35
CA LEU A 28 -8.26 24.50 -23.31
C LEU A 28 -8.75 24.79 -24.73
N GLU A 29 -10.03 25.11 -24.85
CA GLU A 29 -10.56 25.77 -26.06
C GLU A 29 -9.90 27.13 -26.24
N ASP A 30 -9.66 27.54 -27.48
CA ASP A 30 -8.93 28.78 -27.77
C ASP A 30 -9.76 30.03 -27.41
N ASN A 31 -11.09 29.88 -27.38
CA ASN A 31 -12.03 30.94 -27.02
C ASN A 31 -12.64 30.68 -25.64
N LEU A 32 -12.85 31.77 -24.91
CA LEU A 32 -13.55 31.74 -23.63
C LEU A 32 -15.03 31.35 -23.81
N PRO A 33 -15.63 30.57 -22.90
CA PRO A 33 -17.04 30.22 -22.97
C PRO A 33 -17.92 31.46 -22.76
N GLU A 34 -19.09 31.48 -23.40
CA GLU A 34 -20.03 32.60 -23.31
C GLU A 34 -20.45 32.87 -21.86
N GLY A 35 -20.50 34.16 -21.48
CA GLY A 35 -20.90 34.58 -20.14
C GLY A 35 -19.88 34.29 -19.04
N THR A 36 -18.65 33.90 -19.39
CA THR A 36 -17.56 33.76 -18.43
C THR A 36 -17.20 35.08 -17.75
N GLY A 37 -16.65 34.97 -16.54
CA GLY A 37 -16.07 36.09 -15.79
C GLY A 37 -14.66 36.50 -16.24
N PHE A 38 -14.00 35.73 -17.10
CA PHE A 38 -12.72 36.11 -17.70
C PHE A 38 -12.95 37.09 -18.86
N SER A 39 -12.15 38.15 -18.94
CA SER A 39 -12.19 39.14 -20.03
C SER A 39 -11.20 38.81 -21.15
N ALA A 40 -10.15 38.02 -20.88
CA ALA A 40 -9.17 37.61 -21.87
C ALA A 40 -8.56 36.24 -21.54
N GLN A 41 -8.18 35.51 -22.59
CA GLN A 41 -7.40 34.27 -22.55
C GLN A 41 -6.35 34.33 -23.66
N THR A 42 -5.08 34.09 -23.33
CA THR A 42 -3.98 34.10 -24.29
C THR A 42 -3.01 32.96 -24.00
N TRP A 43 -2.44 32.35 -25.05
CA TRP A 43 -1.39 31.33 -24.91
C TRP A 43 -0.01 32.01 -24.94
N ASP A 44 0.83 31.70 -23.96
CA ASP A 44 2.24 32.06 -23.94
C ASP A 44 3.07 30.85 -24.38
N ASP A 45 3.68 30.95 -25.57
CA ASP A 45 4.46 29.85 -26.13
C ASP A 45 5.82 29.64 -25.42
N ASN A 46 6.37 30.67 -24.78
CA ASN A 46 7.62 30.56 -24.04
C ASN A 46 7.39 29.86 -22.70
N ALA A 47 6.37 30.28 -21.97
CA ALA A 47 6.02 29.71 -20.66
C ALA A 47 5.19 28.42 -20.76
N LYS A 48 4.70 28.08 -21.97
CA LYS A 48 3.80 26.96 -22.27
C LYS A 48 2.59 26.95 -21.32
N CYS A 49 1.95 28.10 -21.17
CA CYS A 49 0.79 28.27 -20.31
C CYS A 49 -0.25 29.23 -20.89
N TRP A 50 -1.49 29.08 -20.42
CA TRP A 50 -2.56 30.04 -20.66
C TRP A 50 -2.50 31.16 -19.63
N ASN A 51 -2.63 32.40 -20.08
CA ASN A 51 -2.81 33.57 -19.23
C ASN A 51 -4.27 34.05 -19.34
N LEU A 52 -4.92 34.19 -18.19
CA LEU A 52 -6.33 34.51 -18.03
C LEU A 52 -6.46 35.80 -17.23
N THR A 53 -7.25 36.75 -17.74
CA THR A 53 -7.55 38.00 -17.04
C THR A 53 -8.96 37.96 -16.49
N GLY A 54 -9.10 37.95 -15.16
CA GLY A 54 -10.38 38.01 -14.46
C GLY A 54 -10.99 39.40 -14.56
N GLY A 55 -12.15 39.51 -15.22
CA GLY A 55 -12.86 40.78 -15.39
C GLY A 55 -14.03 40.95 -14.42
N LYS A 56 -14.79 39.88 -14.16
CA LYS A 56 -15.99 39.91 -13.31
C LYS A 56 -16.19 38.59 -12.58
N ASN A 57 -16.54 38.65 -11.30
CA ASN A 57 -17.08 37.53 -10.55
C ASN A 57 -18.19 38.06 -9.63
N ASP A 58 -19.42 37.60 -9.83
CA ASP A 58 -20.56 37.97 -8.97
C ASP A 58 -20.89 36.89 -7.93
N PHE A 59 -20.05 35.84 -7.86
CA PHE A 59 -20.19 34.67 -6.99
C PHE A 59 -21.48 33.86 -7.21
N ASP A 60 -22.28 34.18 -8.25
CA ASP A 60 -23.54 33.53 -8.58
C ASP A 60 -23.60 33.11 -10.06
N LYS A 61 -23.97 34.05 -10.95
CA LYS A 61 -24.26 33.77 -12.37
C LYS A 61 -23.04 33.94 -13.28
N VAL A 62 -22.22 34.95 -13.03
CA VAL A 62 -21.02 35.26 -13.82
C VAL A 62 -19.79 34.85 -13.03
N ARG A 63 -19.15 33.76 -13.48
CA ARG A 63 -17.96 33.21 -12.83
C ARG A 63 -16.82 33.05 -13.83
N PRO A 64 -15.58 33.39 -13.45
CA PRO A 64 -14.40 33.11 -14.25
C PRO A 64 -14.32 31.61 -14.56
N THR A 65 -14.53 31.27 -15.83
CA THR A 65 -14.68 29.89 -16.31
C THR A 65 -13.92 29.68 -17.60
N VAL A 66 -13.18 28.58 -17.69
CA VAL A 66 -12.56 28.11 -18.94
C VAL A 66 -13.18 26.78 -19.37
N GLN A 67 -13.09 26.47 -20.66
CA GLN A 67 -13.56 25.21 -21.23
C GLN A 67 -12.38 24.37 -21.71
N CYS A 68 -12.35 23.10 -21.34
CA CYS A 68 -11.43 22.13 -21.91
C CYS A 68 -11.95 21.61 -23.26
N LYS A 69 -11.04 21.26 -24.16
CA LYS A 69 -11.37 20.56 -25.41
C LYS A 69 -12.06 19.22 -25.12
N PRO A 70 -12.96 18.75 -26.01
CA PRO A 70 -13.56 17.43 -25.93
C PRO A 70 -12.52 16.32 -25.82
N LEU A 71 -12.85 15.30 -25.03
CA LEU A 71 -12.11 14.04 -24.97
C LEU A 71 -12.06 13.39 -26.36
N THR A 72 -10.85 13.11 -26.83
CA THR A 72 -10.63 12.41 -28.12
C THR A 72 -10.85 10.91 -28.01
N GLU A 73 -10.63 10.34 -26.82
CA GLU A 73 -10.72 8.92 -26.54
C GLU A 73 -11.36 8.64 -25.18
N LYS A 74 -11.59 7.35 -24.90
CA LYS A 74 -12.14 6.91 -23.62
C LYS A 74 -11.02 6.96 -22.58
N LEU A 75 -11.27 7.59 -21.43
CA LEU A 75 -10.31 7.63 -20.33
C LEU A 75 -10.23 6.28 -19.62
N ASP A 76 -9.00 5.82 -19.37
CA ASP A 76 -8.72 4.66 -18.53
C ASP A 76 -9.37 4.80 -17.15
N ALA A 77 -9.98 3.73 -16.66
CA ALA A 77 -10.71 3.65 -15.40
C ALA A 77 -9.93 4.23 -14.21
N ASP A 78 -8.60 4.06 -14.21
CA ASP A 78 -7.72 4.47 -13.11
C ASP A 78 -7.44 5.98 -13.07
N LEU A 79 -7.71 6.70 -14.17
CA LEU A 79 -7.62 8.16 -14.22
C LEU A 79 -8.79 8.79 -13.43
N THR A 80 -8.53 9.06 -12.16
CA THR A 80 -9.53 9.46 -11.16
C THR A 80 -9.23 10.81 -10.52
N VAL A 81 -8.21 11.52 -11.01
CA VAL A 81 -7.83 12.86 -10.56
C VAL A 81 -7.85 13.84 -11.73
N LEU A 82 -8.45 15.02 -11.55
CA LEU A 82 -8.20 16.19 -12.39
C LEU A 82 -7.05 16.99 -11.76
N ALA A 83 -5.98 17.21 -12.52
CA ALA A 83 -4.81 17.96 -12.08
C ALA A 83 -4.51 19.11 -13.02
N PHE A 84 -4.02 20.22 -12.48
CA PHE A 84 -3.54 21.37 -13.24
C PHE A 84 -2.59 22.22 -12.40
N ASP A 85 -1.70 22.95 -13.05
CA ASP A 85 -0.83 23.92 -12.39
C ASP A 85 -1.39 25.33 -12.57
N TYR A 86 -1.30 26.14 -11.51
CA TYR A 86 -1.72 27.53 -11.54
C TYR A 86 -0.73 28.50 -10.91
N LYS A 87 -0.83 29.76 -11.33
CA LYS A 87 -0.35 30.97 -10.65
C LYS A 87 -1.49 31.97 -10.59
N SER A 88 -1.57 32.77 -9.54
CA SER A 88 -2.61 33.81 -9.41
C SER A 88 -2.13 34.95 -8.52
N ASP A 89 -2.42 36.18 -8.92
CA ASP A 89 -2.13 37.39 -8.12
C ASP A 89 -3.13 37.58 -6.96
N THR A 90 -4.33 37.01 -7.06
CA THR A 90 -5.35 36.99 -6.00
C THR A 90 -5.73 35.57 -5.58
N PRO A 91 -6.32 35.38 -4.38
CA PRO A 91 -6.90 34.11 -3.99
C PRO A 91 -8.00 33.67 -4.96
N VAL A 92 -7.93 32.41 -5.38
CA VAL A 92 -8.88 31.79 -6.33
C VAL A 92 -10.02 31.10 -5.59
N GLY A 93 -9.74 30.57 -4.38
CA GLY A 93 -10.68 29.88 -3.51
C GLY A 93 -11.32 28.63 -4.14
N ASN A 94 -12.64 28.45 -3.99
CA ASN A 94 -13.38 27.25 -4.41
C ASN A 94 -13.33 26.98 -5.93
N PHE A 95 -13.55 25.73 -6.29
CA PHE A 95 -13.51 25.26 -7.68
C PHE A 95 -14.79 24.49 -8.04
N GLN A 96 -15.25 24.63 -9.28
CA GLN A 96 -16.34 23.81 -9.80
C GLN A 96 -15.96 23.21 -11.15
N MET A 97 -16.22 21.91 -11.29
CA MET A 97 -16.14 21.21 -12.57
C MET A 97 -17.57 20.93 -13.05
N VAL A 98 -17.86 21.26 -14.30
CA VAL A 98 -19.12 20.85 -14.93
C VAL A 98 -18.81 19.93 -16.09
N VAL A 99 -19.46 18.76 -16.12
CA VAL A 99 -19.28 17.77 -17.18
C VAL A 99 -20.41 17.90 -18.18
N TYR A 100 -20.04 18.08 -19.45
CA TYR A 100 -20.96 18.16 -20.58
C TYR A 100 -20.82 16.93 -21.46
N ASN A 101 -21.95 16.34 -21.83
CA ASN A 101 -22.01 15.26 -22.80
C ASN A 101 -22.05 15.88 -24.20
N SER A 102 -21.15 15.50 -25.11
CA SER A 102 -21.35 15.82 -26.52
C SER A 102 -21.54 14.55 -27.35
N GLY A 103 -22.76 14.34 -27.85
CA GLY A 103 -23.10 13.30 -28.84
C GLY A 103 -23.86 12.04 -28.36
N SER A 104 -24.80 11.63 -29.23
CA SER A 104 -25.78 10.52 -29.32
C SER A 104 -26.45 9.90 -28.09
N ASN A 105 -25.85 9.93 -26.90
CA ASN A 105 -26.49 9.50 -25.65
C ASN A 105 -26.83 10.70 -24.74
N ALA A 106 -26.89 11.91 -25.31
CA ALA A 106 -27.07 13.19 -24.63
C ALA A 106 -28.53 13.46 -24.24
N THR A 107 -29.20 12.51 -23.57
CA THR A 107 -30.59 12.68 -23.09
C THR A 107 -30.68 13.30 -21.68
N GLY A 108 -29.64 13.98 -21.20
CA GLY A 108 -29.62 14.57 -19.85
C GLY A 108 -28.96 15.93 -19.78
N SER A 109 -29.47 16.79 -18.90
CA SER A 109 -28.88 18.08 -18.54
C SER A 109 -27.41 17.92 -18.10
N PRO A 110 -26.52 18.90 -18.39
CA PRO A 110 -25.14 18.86 -17.92
C PRO A 110 -25.10 18.73 -16.40
N ARG A 111 -24.24 17.84 -15.89
CA ARG A 111 -24.15 17.59 -14.45
C ARG A 111 -23.00 18.39 -13.86
N LYS A 112 -23.30 19.11 -12.78
CA LYS A 112 -22.36 19.97 -12.06
C LYS A 112 -21.79 19.21 -10.87
N SER A 113 -20.47 19.25 -10.71
CA SER A 113 -19.76 18.75 -9.53
C SER A 113 -18.94 19.89 -8.93
N SER A 114 -19.35 20.36 -7.76
CA SER A 114 -18.65 21.42 -7.03
C SER A 114 -17.62 20.80 -6.08
N TYR A 115 -16.42 21.39 -6.02
CA TYR A 115 -15.34 20.93 -5.17
C TYR A 115 -14.80 22.09 -4.32
N ILE A 116 -14.86 21.93 -3.01
CA ILE A 116 -14.31 22.92 -2.08
C ILE A 116 -12.80 22.68 -1.99
N ILE A 117 -12.01 23.55 -2.60
CA ILE A 117 -10.55 23.47 -2.67
C ILE A 117 -9.98 24.82 -2.27
N LYS A 118 -8.90 24.83 -1.49
CA LYS A 118 -8.20 26.06 -1.13
C LYS A 118 -7.10 26.34 -2.15
N MET A 119 -7.32 27.36 -2.99
CA MET A 119 -6.32 27.86 -3.95
C MET A 119 -5.88 29.28 -3.56
N PRO A 120 -4.85 29.43 -2.71
CA PRO A 120 -4.33 30.75 -2.34
C PRO A 120 -3.63 31.44 -3.50
N ALA A 121 -3.46 32.76 -3.40
CA ALA A 121 -2.60 33.53 -4.31
C ALA A 121 -1.16 32.98 -4.27
N SER A 122 -0.47 32.98 -5.41
CA SER A 122 0.89 32.48 -5.53
C SER A 122 1.55 32.96 -6.81
N GLU A 123 2.73 33.57 -6.66
CA GLU A 123 3.62 33.91 -7.78
C GLU A 123 4.43 32.69 -8.27
N GLN A 124 4.48 31.63 -7.47
CA GLN A 124 5.08 30.34 -7.82
C GLN A 124 4.02 29.39 -8.37
N TRP A 125 4.43 28.51 -9.29
CA TRP A 125 3.55 27.47 -9.82
C TRP A 125 3.12 26.53 -8.69
N ARG A 126 1.81 26.33 -8.57
CA ARG A 126 1.23 25.38 -7.63
C ARG A 126 0.39 24.37 -8.38
N THR A 127 0.55 23.09 -8.04
CA THR A 127 -0.27 22.01 -8.60
C THR A 127 -1.52 21.83 -7.74
N VAL A 128 -2.68 21.81 -8.38
CA VAL A 128 -3.97 21.44 -7.80
C VAL A 128 -4.32 20.05 -8.30
N ARG A 129 -4.80 19.20 -7.40
CA ARG A 129 -5.26 17.83 -7.69
C ARG A 129 -6.61 17.61 -7.04
N ILE A 130 -7.57 17.12 -7.80
CA ILE A 130 -8.99 17.03 -7.43
C ILE A 130 -9.46 15.60 -7.63
N ASN A 131 -9.98 14.95 -6.59
CA ASN A 131 -10.60 13.63 -6.74
C ASN A 131 -11.89 13.74 -7.57
N ILE A 132 -11.91 13.10 -8.73
CA ILE A 132 -13.08 13.04 -9.61
C ILE A 132 -13.67 11.62 -9.68
N LYS A 133 -13.27 10.69 -8.81
CA LYS A 133 -13.77 9.30 -8.78
C LYS A 133 -15.30 9.24 -8.75
N ALA A 134 -15.94 10.13 -7.99
CA ALA A 134 -17.40 10.24 -7.94
C ALA A 134 -18.01 10.66 -9.29
N ALA A 135 -17.34 11.51 -10.07
CA ALA A 135 -17.79 11.91 -11.41
C ALA A 135 -17.52 10.82 -12.47
N ARG A 136 -16.49 9.98 -12.25
CA ARG A 136 -16.17 8.78 -13.05
C ARG A 136 -17.20 7.66 -12.82
N GLY A 137 -17.73 7.52 -11.60
CA GLY A 137 -18.80 6.58 -11.24
C GLY A 137 -20.23 7.13 -11.45
N GLY A 138 -21.23 6.23 -11.53
CA GLY A 138 -22.65 6.61 -11.55
C GLY A 138 -23.23 7.00 -12.93
N LEU A 139 -24.19 7.94 -12.93
CA LEU A 139 -24.97 8.35 -14.12
C LEU A 139 -24.22 9.32 -15.05
N THR A 140 -23.16 10.00 -14.58
CA THR A 140 -22.36 10.95 -15.37
C THR A 140 -21.38 10.28 -16.31
N LYS A 141 -20.79 9.16 -15.87
CA LYS A 141 -19.75 8.41 -16.60
C LYS A 141 -18.75 9.34 -17.30
N LEU A 142 -18.18 10.32 -16.58
CA LEU A 142 -17.12 11.17 -17.13
C LEU A 142 -16.02 10.27 -17.71
N GLY A 143 -15.49 10.60 -18.88
CA GLY A 143 -14.41 9.88 -19.57
C GLY A 143 -14.85 9.03 -20.76
N VAL A 144 -16.01 9.34 -21.33
CA VAL A 144 -16.44 8.86 -22.64
C VAL A 144 -15.99 9.86 -23.71
N PRO A 145 -15.60 9.41 -24.92
CA PRO A 145 -15.22 10.31 -26.00
C PRO A 145 -16.26 11.40 -26.24
N LYS A 146 -15.77 12.56 -26.67
CA LYS A 146 -16.51 13.79 -26.97
C LYS A 146 -17.12 14.51 -25.76
N GLN A 147 -17.13 13.93 -24.57
CA GLN A 147 -17.41 14.72 -23.36
C GLN A 147 -16.37 15.84 -23.20
N TYR A 148 -16.77 16.98 -22.65
CA TYR A 148 -15.86 18.05 -22.27
C TYR A 148 -16.21 18.56 -20.87
N ILE A 149 -15.26 19.26 -20.25
CA ILE A 149 -15.47 19.87 -18.93
C ILE A 149 -15.28 21.38 -19.00
N THR A 150 -16.02 22.10 -18.16
CA THR A 150 -15.68 23.48 -17.81
C THR A 150 -15.11 23.54 -16.40
N MET A 151 -14.16 24.46 -16.21
CA MET A 151 -13.47 24.72 -14.95
C MET A 151 -13.83 26.13 -14.50
N ALA A 152 -14.63 26.24 -13.44
CA ALA A 152 -15.07 27.50 -12.87
C ALA A 152 -14.32 27.81 -11.56
N PHE A 153 -13.72 28.98 -11.50
CA PHE A 153 -12.96 29.51 -10.37
C PHE A 153 -13.88 30.39 -9.52
N MET A 154 -14.52 29.75 -8.55
CA MET A 154 -15.77 30.23 -7.94
C MET A 154 -15.56 31.48 -7.08
N ASP A 155 -14.42 31.55 -6.39
CA ASP A 155 -14.14 32.64 -5.45
C ASP A 155 -13.01 33.55 -5.94
N LEU A 156 -12.62 33.45 -7.22
CA LEU A 156 -11.56 34.27 -7.78
C LEU A 156 -11.95 35.76 -7.65
N GLN A 157 -11.14 36.52 -6.93
CA GLN A 157 -11.37 37.95 -6.77
C GLN A 157 -10.98 38.66 -8.07
N CYS A 158 -11.91 39.45 -8.62
CA CYS A 158 -11.68 40.25 -9.83
C CYS A 158 -11.55 41.74 -9.46
N PRO A 159 -10.68 42.50 -10.16
CA PRO A 159 -9.81 42.06 -11.25
C PRO A 159 -8.64 41.19 -10.78
N SER A 160 -8.20 40.26 -11.63
CA SER A 160 -7.08 39.35 -11.33
C SER A 160 -6.40 38.84 -12.60
N ASN A 161 -5.20 38.31 -12.43
CA ASN A 161 -4.48 37.58 -13.46
C ASN A 161 -4.13 36.19 -12.94
N MET A 162 -4.50 35.19 -13.72
CA MET A 162 -4.25 33.78 -13.42
C MET A 162 -3.55 33.13 -14.62
N SER A 163 -2.57 32.28 -14.36
CA SER A 163 -1.97 31.43 -15.38
C SER A 163 -2.30 29.96 -15.11
N LEU A 164 -2.55 29.18 -16.16
CA LEU A 164 -2.87 27.75 -16.11
C LEU A 164 -2.00 26.94 -17.07
N LYS A 165 -1.54 25.76 -16.65
CA LYS A 165 -0.90 24.77 -17.53
C LYS A 165 -1.07 23.34 -17.02
N ASN A 166 -0.60 22.37 -17.81
CA ASN A 166 -0.54 20.95 -17.43
C ASN A 166 -1.88 20.37 -16.94
N ILE A 167 -2.99 20.81 -17.54
CA ILE A 167 -4.33 20.33 -17.22
C ILE A 167 -4.43 18.89 -17.72
N ARG A 168 -4.80 17.94 -16.85
CA ARG A 168 -4.81 16.52 -17.19
C ARG A 168 -5.70 15.71 -16.27
N PHE A 169 -6.14 14.56 -16.77
CA PHE A 169 -6.60 13.47 -15.93
C PHE A 169 -5.44 12.52 -15.61
N GLU A 170 -5.25 12.20 -14.35
CA GLU A 170 -4.17 11.30 -13.89
C GLU A 170 -4.69 10.33 -12.82
N GLN A 171 -3.87 9.33 -12.48
CA GLN A 171 -4.16 8.44 -11.36
C GLN A 171 -4.01 9.17 -10.02
N ASP A 172 -4.71 8.69 -8.98
CA ASP A 172 -4.58 9.20 -7.61
C ASP A 172 -3.37 8.60 -6.87
N VAL A 173 -2.19 8.72 -7.48
CA VAL A 173 -0.90 8.30 -6.92
C VAL A 173 0.13 9.42 -7.08
N TYR A 174 1.11 9.49 -6.18
CA TYR A 174 2.29 10.33 -6.42
C TYR A 174 3.08 9.77 -7.61
N PRO A 175 3.70 10.63 -8.44
CA PRO A 175 4.71 10.16 -9.39
C PRO A 175 5.84 9.45 -8.62
N PRO A 176 6.45 8.39 -9.19
CA PRO A 176 7.55 7.69 -8.55
C PRO A 176 8.66 8.68 -8.20
N VAL A 177 9.14 8.67 -6.95
CA VAL A 177 10.34 9.41 -6.57
C VAL A 177 11.55 8.61 -7.04
N GLU A 178 12.29 9.15 -8.01
CA GLU A 178 13.54 8.55 -8.46
C GLU A 178 14.56 8.61 -7.31
N GLN A 179 14.92 7.43 -6.78
CA GLN A 179 15.97 7.32 -5.76
C GLN A 179 17.22 6.68 -6.35
N ASN A 180 18.30 7.44 -6.33
CA ASN A 180 19.63 6.93 -6.66
C ASN A 180 20.23 6.22 -5.44
N LEU A 181 20.22 4.90 -5.46
CA LEU A 181 20.83 4.08 -4.41
C LEU A 181 22.36 4.12 -4.56
N VAL A 182 23.05 4.45 -3.48
CA VAL A 182 24.52 4.45 -3.42
C VAL A 182 24.98 3.15 -2.75
N PRO A 183 25.73 2.27 -3.44
CA PRO A 183 26.27 1.05 -2.85
C PRO A 183 27.17 1.33 -1.64
N GLY A 184 27.04 0.54 -0.59
CA GLY A 184 27.88 0.66 0.62
C GLY A 184 27.53 1.82 1.56
N LYS A 185 26.38 2.48 1.35
CA LYS A 185 25.82 3.48 2.27
C LYS A 185 24.43 3.05 2.73
N ASP A 186 24.01 3.59 3.88
CA ASP A 186 22.63 3.53 4.31
C ASP A 186 21.78 4.38 3.35
N ASN A 187 20.99 3.70 2.53
CA ASN A 187 20.03 4.34 1.65
C ASN A 187 18.71 4.48 2.40
N LEU A 188 18.30 5.71 2.69
CA LEU A 188 17.01 5.98 3.32
C LEU A 188 15.90 6.00 2.26
N VAL A 189 15.07 4.96 2.29
CA VAL A 189 13.88 4.83 1.45
C VAL A 189 12.66 5.07 2.34
N GLU A 190 12.07 6.26 2.27
CA GLU A 190 10.92 6.62 3.09
C GLU A 190 9.62 6.03 2.51
N ALA A 191 8.79 5.40 3.36
CA ALA A 191 7.58 4.67 2.94
C ALA A 191 6.50 5.60 2.36
N GLU A 192 6.51 6.87 2.77
CA GLU A 192 5.69 7.96 2.22
C GLU A 192 5.91 8.20 0.72
N ASN A 193 7.06 7.78 0.16
CA ASN A 193 7.32 7.86 -1.28
C ASN A 193 6.52 6.84 -2.11
N PHE A 194 5.83 5.88 -1.46
CA PHE A 194 5.16 4.77 -2.15
C PHE A 194 3.65 4.66 -1.90
N ASN A 195 3.08 5.36 -0.91
CA ASN A 195 1.69 5.12 -0.48
C ASN A 195 0.93 6.35 0.02
N THR A 196 0.73 7.35 -0.83
CA THR A 196 -0.18 8.46 -0.51
C THR A 196 -1.14 8.78 -1.68
N SER A 197 -2.45 8.72 -1.42
CA SER A 197 -3.48 9.34 -2.26
C SER A 197 -3.33 10.85 -2.14
N VAL A 198 -3.32 11.55 -3.26
CA VAL A 198 -2.99 12.98 -3.29
C VAL A 198 -4.24 13.84 -3.10
N SER A 199 -5.41 13.24 -3.29
CA SER A 199 -6.69 13.89 -3.06
C SER A 199 -7.22 13.79 -1.63
N GLN A 200 -6.42 13.31 -0.67
CA GLN A 200 -6.83 13.01 0.71
C GLN A 200 -8.01 12.01 0.82
N ALA A 201 -8.34 11.29 -0.25
CA ALA A 201 -9.39 10.28 -0.23
C ALA A 201 -8.83 8.99 0.38
N THR A 202 -8.87 8.93 1.72
CA THR A 202 -8.73 7.71 2.52
C THR A 202 -7.59 6.78 2.15
N HIS A 203 -6.36 7.28 2.16
CA HIS A 203 -5.22 6.47 2.61
C HIS A 203 -4.40 7.33 3.56
N THR A 204 -4.82 7.38 4.82
CA THR A 204 -3.89 7.73 5.89
C THR A 204 -2.82 6.64 5.90
N SER A 205 -1.58 6.98 5.56
CA SER A 205 -0.48 6.18 6.08
C SER A 205 -0.64 6.25 7.60
N ARG A 206 -0.99 5.12 8.22
CA ARG A 206 -0.87 5.01 9.67
C ARG A 206 0.62 4.92 9.93
N TYR A 207 1.32 6.06 9.90
CA TYR A 207 2.53 6.21 10.68
C TYR A 207 2.08 6.04 12.14
N PHE A 208 2.02 4.79 12.59
CA PHE A 208 2.37 4.54 13.97
C PHE A 208 3.83 4.92 14.04
N ASN A 209 4.10 6.09 14.62
CA ASN A 209 5.42 6.41 15.13
C ASN A 209 5.76 5.35 16.17
N THR A 210 6.19 4.16 15.75
CA THR A 210 6.93 3.26 16.61
C THR A 210 8.28 3.91 16.75
N ALA A 211 8.41 4.78 17.75
CA ALA A 211 9.59 5.61 18.03
C ALA A 211 10.89 4.80 18.25
N ALA A 212 10.83 3.48 18.18
CA ALA A 212 11.95 2.59 17.97
C ALA A 212 11.53 1.55 16.92
N LEU A 213 12.42 1.24 15.97
CA LEU A 213 12.37 -0.06 15.31
C LEU A 213 12.24 -1.11 16.43
N PRO A 214 11.24 -2.01 16.38
CA PRO A 214 11.11 -3.04 17.40
C PRO A 214 12.45 -3.75 17.53
N LYS A 215 12.87 -4.05 18.76
CA LYS A 215 14.08 -4.85 18.98
C LYS A 215 13.86 -6.14 18.19
N TYR A 216 14.76 -6.44 17.26
CA TYR A 216 14.57 -7.58 16.39
C TYR A 216 15.77 -8.49 16.49
N LYS A 217 15.53 -9.67 17.05
CA LYS A 217 16.50 -10.76 17.05
C LYS A 217 16.27 -11.60 15.80
N ASN A 218 17.24 -11.57 14.88
CA ASN A 218 17.22 -12.51 13.75
C ASN A 218 17.19 -13.94 14.31
N PRO A 219 16.17 -14.76 13.98
CA PRO A 219 16.03 -16.10 14.53
C PRO A 219 17.13 -17.06 14.05
N VAL A 220 17.77 -16.77 12.90
CA VAL A 220 18.85 -17.57 12.32
C VAL A 220 20.04 -16.70 11.90
N PRO A 221 20.80 -16.12 12.86
CA PRO A 221 21.92 -15.24 12.55
C PRO A 221 22.97 -15.93 11.66
N GLY A 222 23.38 -15.26 10.58
CA GLY A 222 24.37 -15.79 9.64
C GLY A 222 23.83 -16.76 8.59
N LYS A 223 22.52 -17.04 8.59
CA LYS A 223 21.84 -17.84 7.56
C LYS A 223 20.67 -17.06 6.96
N PHE A 224 20.25 -17.44 5.75
CA PHE A 224 18.99 -16.95 5.18
C PHE A 224 17.82 -17.62 5.91
N PRO A 225 16.79 -16.87 6.37
CA PRO A 225 15.60 -17.45 6.95
C PRO A 225 14.76 -18.14 5.87
N ILE A 226 14.56 -19.46 6.01
CA ILE A 226 13.76 -20.28 5.10
C ILE A 226 12.67 -20.93 5.95
N TYR A 227 11.47 -20.40 5.80
CA TYR A 227 10.29 -20.76 6.58
C TYR A 227 9.46 -21.83 5.89
N ALA A 228 9.19 -22.92 6.60
CA ALA A 228 8.19 -23.92 6.24
C ALA A 228 6.83 -23.48 6.79
N PHE A 229 5.98 -22.99 5.87
CA PHE A 229 4.58 -22.70 6.17
C PHE A 229 3.79 -24.01 6.28
N THR A 230 2.95 -24.10 7.32
CA THR A 230 2.35 -25.32 7.86
C THR A 230 3.37 -26.25 8.54
N SER A 231 3.18 -26.46 9.84
CA SER A 231 4.01 -27.32 10.67
C SER A 231 3.97 -28.78 10.23
N VAL A 232 4.85 -29.60 10.79
CA VAL A 232 4.72 -31.05 10.75
C VAL A 232 3.36 -31.46 11.31
N SER A 233 2.60 -32.22 10.51
CA SER A 233 1.29 -32.74 10.94
C SER A 233 1.46 -33.81 12.00
N PHE A 234 0.69 -33.68 13.08
CA PHE A 234 0.56 -34.70 14.10
C PHE A 234 -0.22 -35.89 13.51
N GLU A 235 0.41 -37.06 13.47
CA GLU A 235 -0.17 -38.28 12.91
C GLU A 235 -0.05 -39.42 13.92
N THR A 236 -1.14 -40.16 14.08
CA THR A 236 -1.18 -41.39 14.86
C THR A 236 -0.86 -42.57 13.95
N VAL A 237 0.09 -43.40 14.34
CA VAL A 237 0.51 -44.62 13.63
C VAL A 237 0.53 -45.81 14.58
N ASP A 238 0.28 -47.01 14.08
CA ASP A 238 0.30 -48.22 14.92
C ASP A 238 1.72 -48.55 15.39
N GLU A 239 2.71 -48.33 14.51
CA GLU A 239 4.12 -48.59 14.75
C GLU A 239 5.00 -47.61 13.96
N PHE A 240 6.14 -47.23 14.54
CA PHE A 240 7.21 -46.50 13.86
C PHE A 240 8.56 -47.01 14.36
N GLU A 241 9.42 -47.49 13.45
CA GLU A 241 10.75 -48.02 13.75
C GLU A 241 10.77 -49.07 14.89
N GLY A 242 9.79 -49.98 14.93
CA GLY A 242 9.70 -51.04 15.95
C GLY A 242 9.07 -50.60 17.28
N VAL A 243 8.69 -49.33 17.42
CA VAL A 243 8.03 -48.79 18.61
C VAL A 243 6.53 -48.62 18.32
N THR A 244 5.68 -48.99 19.28
CA THR A 244 4.21 -48.89 19.15
C THR A 244 3.61 -47.88 20.12
N GLY A 245 2.35 -47.52 19.90
CA GLY A 245 1.60 -46.61 20.77
C GLY A 245 2.06 -45.14 20.68
N PRO A 246 1.74 -44.31 21.68
CA PRO A 246 1.99 -42.86 21.61
C PRO A 246 3.45 -42.47 21.37
N ARG A 247 4.40 -43.31 21.81
CA ARG A 247 5.83 -43.09 21.57
C ARG A 247 6.19 -43.19 20.08
N ALA A 248 5.54 -44.08 19.33
CA ALA A 248 5.71 -44.19 17.89
C ALA A 248 5.36 -42.86 17.18
N TRP A 249 4.32 -42.18 17.65
CA TRP A 249 3.85 -40.90 17.09
C TRP A 249 4.87 -39.78 17.35
N GLU A 250 5.39 -39.72 18.58
CA GLU A 250 6.43 -38.76 18.98
C GLU A 250 7.72 -38.93 18.17
N LEU A 251 8.18 -40.17 17.95
CA LEU A 251 9.37 -40.48 17.15
C LEU A 251 9.17 -40.18 15.66
N LEU A 252 8.00 -40.50 15.10
CA LEU A 252 7.65 -40.11 13.73
C LEU A 252 7.70 -38.59 13.55
N MET A 253 7.20 -37.83 14.53
CA MET A 253 7.28 -36.37 14.49
C MET A 253 8.72 -35.85 14.55
N GLN A 254 9.55 -36.40 15.42
CA GLN A 254 10.98 -36.06 15.48
C GLN A 254 11.66 -36.31 14.12
N LYS A 255 11.36 -37.45 13.47
CA LYS A 255 11.86 -37.73 12.12
C LYS A 255 11.37 -36.69 11.10
N LYS A 256 10.10 -36.32 11.10
CA LYS A 256 9.57 -35.32 10.15
C LYS A 256 10.22 -33.95 10.30
N TYR A 257 10.52 -33.52 11.54
CA TYR A 257 11.28 -32.28 11.76
C TYR A 257 12.72 -32.39 11.27
N LYS A 258 13.35 -33.54 11.46
CA LYS A 258 14.68 -33.82 10.90
C LYS A 258 14.66 -33.76 9.37
N ASP A 259 13.69 -34.40 8.72
CA ASP A 259 13.55 -34.37 7.26
C ASP A 259 13.35 -32.93 6.74
N LEU A 260 12.58 -32.11 7.47
CA LEU A 260 12.37 -30.70 7.16
C LEU A 260 13.67 -29.87 7.26
N ALA A 261 14.47 -30.11 8.32
CA ALA A 261 15.77 -29.47 8.47
C ALA A 261 16.76 -29.93 7.37
N GLU A 262 16.76 -31.21 7.02
CA GLU A 262 17.60 -31.78 5.96
C GLU A 262 17.21 -31.26 4.56
N ALA A 263 15.93 -30.91 4.35
CA ALA A 263 15.46 -30.24 3.14
C ALA A 263 15.91 -28.77 3.03
N GLY A 264 16.53 -28.22 4.08
CA GLY A 264 17.12 -26.87 4.09
C GLY A 264 16.26 -25.81 4.77
N PHE A 265 15.11 -26.16 5.35
CA PHE A 265 14.34 -25.24 6.18
C PHE A 265 15.02 -25.03 7.54
N ASN A 266 14.95 -23.81 8.06
CA ASN A 266 15.51 -23.47 9.38
C ASN A 266 14.52 -22.75 10.29
N ILE A 267 13.30 -22.51 9.81
CA ILE A 267 12.16 -22.06 10.60
C ILE A 267 10.94 -22.90 10.19
N THR A 268 10.16 -23.38 11.15
CA THR A 268 8.88 -24.06 10.94
C THR A 268 7.78 -23.40 11.74
N GLU A 269 6.53 -23.55 11.31
CA GLU A 269 5.37 -23.17 12.13
C GLU A 269 5.19 -24.14 13.30
N GLY A 270 4.57 -23.67 14.38
CA GLY A 270 4.09 -24.49 15.49
C GLY A 270 2.82 -25.25 15.15
N CYS A 271 2.60 -26.34 15.88
CA CYS A 271 1.46 -27.22 15.68
C CYS A 271 0.21 -26.65 16.39
N ALA A 272 -0.97 -27.19 16.08
CA ALA A 272 -2.19 -26.87 16.84
C ALA A 272 -2.15 -27.40 18.29
N TYR A 273 -1.20 -28.29 18.61
CA TYR A 273 -1.09 -28.92 19.92
C TYR A 273 0.08 -28.33 20.75
N SER A 274 -0.26 -27.70 21.87
CA SER A 274 0.72 -27.00 22.73
C SER A 274 1.78 -27.89 23.37
N GLY A 275 1.51 -29.19 23.54
CA GLY A 275 2.52 -30.16 24.03
C GLY A 275 3.70 -30.31 23.06
N VAL A 276 3.40 -30.38 21.76
CA VAL A 276 4.41 -30.47 20.68
C VAL A 276 5.26 -29.20 20.65
N ASP A 277 4.63 -28.03 20.68
CA ASP A 277 5.35 -26.76 20.67
C ASP A 277 6.32 -26.65 21.85
N ARG A 278 5.90 -27.08 23.05
CA ARG A 278 6.78 -27.12 24.24
C ARG A 278 7.98 -28.04 24.04
N ALA A 279 7.76 -29.26 23.54
CA ALA A 279 8.83 -30.22 23.28
C ALA A 279 9.78 -29.83 22.13
N ALA A 280 9.36 -28.96 21.22
CA ALA A 280 10.25 -28.33 20.26
C ALA A 280 11.08 -27.21 20.91
N LEU A 281 10.45 -26.36 21.73
CA LEU A 281 11.10 -25.20 22.36
C LEU A 281 12.16 -25.58 23.40
N PHE A 282 11.91 -26.61 24.20
CA PHE A 282 12.78 -26.99 25.31
C PHE A 282 12.94 -28.50 25.40
N PRO A 283 14.14 -28.99 25.73
CA PRO A 283 14.32 -30.39 26.09
C PRO A 283 13.59 -30.71 27.40
N GLY A 284 13.33 -32.00 27.64
CA GLY A 284 12.74 -32.47 28.90
C GLY A 284 11.23 -32.31 29.00
N GLN A 285 10.54 -31.96 27.91
CA GLN A 285 9.08 -31.86 27.88
C GLN A 285 8.46 -33.18 27.44
N THR A 286 7.25 -33.45 27.92
CA THR A 286 6.43 -34.58 27.51
C THR A 286 5.33 -34.12 26.55
N ILE A 287 4.87 -35.03 25.69
CA ILE A 287 3.76 -34.77 24.76
C ILE A 287 2.57 -35.66 25.14
N ASN A 288 2.69 -36.98 24.90
CA ASN A 288 1.62 -37.95 25.15
C ASN A 288 2.04 -39.10 26.09
N THR A 289 3.33 -39.17 26.45
CA THR A 289 3.88 -40.16 27.37
C THR A 289 4.51 -39.47 28.59
N ASP A 290 4.84 -40.24 29.63
CA ASP A 290 5.64 -39.73 30.76
C ASP A 290 7.14 -39.62 30.43
N GLU A 291 7.55 -40.07 29.24
CA GLU A 291 8.93 -40.01 28.77
C GLU A 291 9.18 -38.69 28.02
N PRO A 292 10.19 -37.89 28.44
CA PRO A 292 10.52 -36.67 27.72
C PRO A 292 10.96 -36.93 26.28
N ILE A 293 10.69 -35.96 25.40
CA ILE A 293 11.22 -35.91 24.05
C ILE A 293 11.72 -34.52 23.72
N ASP A 294 12.85 -34.46 23.02
CA ASP A 294 13.34 -33.25 22.37
C ASP A 294 13.12 -33.38 20.86
N LEU A 295 12.08 -32.71 20.36
CA LEU A 295 11.72 -32.81 18.94
C LEU A 295 12.77 -32.19 18.02
N PHE A 296 13.58 -31.24 18.53
CA PHE A 296 14.59 -30.50 17.77
C PHE A 296 16.01 -30.91 18.20
N GLU A 297 16.17 -32.10 18.79
CA GLU A 297 17.48 -32.62 19.18
C GLU A 297 18.43 -32.66 17.98
N GLY A 298 19.57 -31.97 18.10
CA GLY A 298 20.58 -31.90 17.05
C GLY A 298 20.19 -31.09 15.80
N LEU A 299 19.05 -30.42 15.78
CA LEU A 299 18.58 -29.62 14.64
C LEU A 299 18.85 -28.13 14.85
N ASP A 300 19.30 -27.43 13.80
CA ASP A 300 19.30 -25.97 13.76
C ASP A 300 17.97 -25.45 13.17
N LEU A 301 16.88 -25.84 13.83
CA LEU A 301 15.52 -25.50 13.46
C LEU A 301 14.90 -24.59 14.53
N LYS A 302 14.17 -23.56 14.09
CA LYS A 302 13.42 -22.65 14.96
C LYS A 302 11.91 -22.81 14.74
N ILE A 303 11.11 -22.46 15.75
CA ILE A 303 9.65 -22.59 15.69
C ILE A 303 8.95 -21.23 15.82
N MET A 304 7.92 -21.02 14.99
CA MET A 304 6.98 -19.90 15.07
C MET A 304 5.70 -20.36 15.76
N LEU A 305 5.46 -19.96 17.02
CA LEU A 305 4.34 -20.50 17.81
C LEU A 305 2.98 -20.03 17.31
N ARG A 306 2.05 -20.97 17.16
CA ARG A 306 0.67 -20.72 16.70
C ARG A 306 -0.35 -20.90 17.81
N ALA A 307 -0.23 -21.97 18.61
CA ALA A 307 -1.24 -22.34 19.59
C ALA A 307 -1.26 -21.42 20.83
N GLY A 308 -2.45 -21.21 21.40
CA GLY A 308 -2.62 -20.56 22.70
C GLY A 308 -2.37 -19.05 22.72
N LEU A 309 -2.51 -18.36 21.59
CA LEU A 309 -2.34 -16.90 21.51
C LEU A 309 -3.67 -16.12 21.48
N ASP A 310 -4.82 -16.83 21.45
CA ASP A 310 -6.13 -16.24 21.19
C ASP A 310 -6.79 -15.62 22.42
N SER A 311 -6.60 -16.18 23.62
CA SER A 311 -7.07 -15.59 24.88
C SER A 311 -5.95 -14.81 25.60
N PRO A 312 -6.29 -13.77 26.40
CA PRO A 312 -5.28 -13.03 27.17
C PRO A 312 -4.49 -13.89 28.17
N SER A 313 -5.17 -14.83 28.85
CA SER A 313 -4.54 -15.73 29.82
C SER A 313 -3.59 -16.71 29.14
N ASP A 314 -3.99 -17.29 28.01
CA ASP A 314 -3.16 -18.25 27.30
C ASP A 314 -1.94 -17.55 26.70
N ARG A 315 -2.12 -16.34 26.16
CA ARG A 315 -1.02 -15.53 25.61
C ARG A 315 0.06 -15.27 26.65
N LYS A 316 -0.32 -14.87 27.87
CA LYS A 316 0.65 -14.63 28.95
C LYS A 316 1.42 -15.90 29.29
N ASN A 317 0.75 -17.05 29.34
CA ASN A 317 1.37 -18.33 29.66
C ASN A 317 2.32 -18.79 28.53
N VAL A 318 1.85 -18.78 27.28
CA VAL A 318 2.62 -19.24 26.10
C VAL A 318 3.81 -18.33 25.84
N VAL A 319 3.60 -17.01 25.76
CA VAL A 319 4.69 -16.05 25.51
C VAL A 319 5.67 -16.04 26.68
N GLY A 320 5.17 -16.01 27.92
CA GLY A 320 6.00 -16.03 29.13
C GLY A 320 6.89 -17.26 29.24
N PHE A 321 6.38 -18.43 28.83
CA PHE A 321 7.14 -19.67 28.77
C PHE A 321 8.17 -19.67 27.63
N ALA A 322 7.75 -19.25 26.43
CA ALA A 322 8.53 -19.45 25.21
C ALA A 322 9.64 -18.42 24.98
N LYS A 323 9.47 -17.16 25.42
CA LYS A 323 10.33 -16.03 25.03
C LYS A 323 11.83 -16.21 25.29
N ASN A 324 12.19 -17.07 26.24
CA ASN A 324 13.57 -17.36 26.60
C ASN A 324 14.15 -18.59 25.88
N SER A 325 13.36 -19.27 25.04
CA SER A 325 13.85 -20.42 24.28
C SER A 325 14.81 -19.96 23.17
N PRO A 326 16.00 -20.57 23.05
CA PRO A 326 16.88 -20.33 21.92
C PRO A 326 16.33 -20.90 20.61
N ARG A 327 15.24 -21.70 20.64
CA ARG A 327 14.59 -22.31 19.48
C ARG A 327 13.34 -21.55 19.03
N LEU A 328 12.95 -20.50 19.75
CA LEU A 328 11.87 -19.63 19.33
C LEU A 328 12.32 -18.74 18.17
N ALA A 329 11.60 -18.77 17.06
CA ALA A 329 11.70 -17.76 16.01
C ALA A 329 10.74 -16.59 16.23
N GLY A 330 9.56 -16.87 16.80
CA GLY A 330 8.52 -15.87 17.03
C GLY A 330 7.12 -16.46 17.11
N TYR A 331 6.11 -15.65 16.77
CA TYR A 331 4.70 -15.93 16.99
C TYR A 331 3.87 -15.74 15.72
N CYS A 332 3.00 -16.70 15.41
CA CYS A 332 1.98 -16.63 14.37
C CYS A 332 0.73 -15.91 14.93
N ILE A 333 0.50 -14.68 14.50
CA ILE A 333 -0.60 -13.83 14.98
C ILE A 333 -1.93 -14.32 14.41
N LYS A 334 -1.98 -14.56 13.10
CA LYS A 334 -3.18 -15.02 12.41
C LYS A 334 -2.81 -15.65 11.08
N ASP A 335 -3.38 -16.82 10.84
CA ASP A 335 -3.39 -17.48 9.55
C ASP A 335 -4.60 -16.99 8.74
N GLU A 336 -4.38 -16.70 7.45
CA GLU A 336 -5.38 -16.23 6.47
C GLU A 336 -6.42 -15.23 7.02
N PRO A 337 -6.00 -14.02 7.45
CA PRO A 337 -6.93 -13.02 7.95
C PRO A 337 -7.77 -12.42 6.82
N HIS A 338 -9.02 -12.10 7.15
CA HIS A 338 -9.86 -11.21 6.37
C HIS A 338 -9.75 -9.77 6.87
N VAL A 339 -10.26 -8.80 6.10
CA VAL A 339 -10.30 -7.38 6.51
C VAL A 339 -10.96 -7.17 7.87
N LYS A 340 -12.01 -7.93 8.20
CA LYS A 340 -12.69 -7.87 9.51
C LYS A 340 -11.80 -8.27 10.69
N ASP A 341 -10.72 -9.01 10.45
CA ASP A 341 -9.84 -9.54 11.49
C ASP A 341 -8.73 -8.55 11.87
N LEU A 342 -8.53 -7.46 11.10
CA LEU A 342 -7.41 -6.54 11.27
C LEU A 342 -7.36 -5.87 12.65
N ASP A 343 -8.52 -5.47 13.20
CA ASP A 343 -8.56 -4.83 14.53
C ASP A 343 -8.22 -5.83 15.65
N ALA A 344 -8.70 -7.07 15.52
CA ALA A 344 -8.39 -8.15 16.45
C ALA A 344 -6.91 -8.55 16.35
N MET A 345 -6.36 -8.61 15.14
CA MET A 345 -4.93 -8.84 14.90
C MET A 345 -4.07 -7.73 15.51
N GLY A 346 -4.44 -6.46 15.32
CA GLY A 346 -3.72 -5.32 15.91
C GLY A 346 -3.67 -5.42 17.44
N SER A 347 -4.79 -5.76 18.06
CA SER A 347 -4.89 -5.97 19.52
C SER A 347 -4.04 -7.15 20.00
N LYS A 348 -4.06 -8.27 19.27
CA LYS A 348 -3.26 -9.47 19.57
C LYS A 348 -1.77 -9.17 19.44
N LEU A 349 -1.37 -8.48 18.38
CA LEU A 349 0.00 -8.06 18.10
C LEU A 349 0.54 -7.14 19.21
N ALA A 350 -0.22 -6.12 19.62
CA ALA A 350 0.17 -5.22 20.71
C ALA A 350 0.40 -6.00 22.02
N ALA A 351 -0.52 -6.89 22.37
CA ALA A 351 -0.40 -7.65 23.61
C ALA A 351 0.70 -8.72 23.60
N VAL A 352 1.10 -9.26 22.44
CA VAL A 352 2.30 -10.11 22.34
C VAL A 352 3.55 -9.24 22.52
N ARG A 353 3.60 -8.07 21.88
CA ARG A 353 4.73 -7.13 22.01
C ARG A 353 4.96 -6.65 23.44
N ASP A 354 3.90 -6.48 24.23
CA ASP A 354 4.02 -6.10 25.65
C ASP A 354 4.73 -7.18 26.50
N LEU A 355 4.77 -8.42 26.01
CA LEU A 355 5.35 -9.57 26.71
C LEU A 355 6.70 -10.02 26.13
N ASP A 356 6.86 -9.85 24.81
CA ASP A 356 8.05 -10.16 24.03
C ASP A 356 8.14 -9.17 22.84
N ASP A 357 9.08 -8.23 22.94
CA ASP A 357 9.35 -7.21 21.93
C ASP A 357 10.55 -7.55 21.04
N GLU A 358 11.10 -8.78 21.11
CA GLU A 358 12.37 -9.17 20.47
C GLU A 358 12.23 -10.17 19.30
N HIS A 359 11.17 -11.00 19.29
CA HIS A 359 10.99 -12.08 18.30
C HIS A 359 10.05 -11.72 17.13
N LEU A 360 10.07 -12.52 16.06
CA LEU A 360 9.23 -12.30 14.87
C LEU A 360 7.73 -12.35 15.21
N LEU A 361 6.96 -11.49 14.55
CA LEU A 361 5.50 -11.56 14.54
C LEU A 361 5.05 -11.79 13.10
N TYR A 362 4.48 -12.97 12.83
CA TYR A 362 4.08 -13.39 11.50
C TYR A 362 2.57 -13.35 11.34
N GLY A 363 2.11 -12.90 10.18
CA GLY A 363 0.72 -13.00 9.73
C GLY A 363 0.70 -13.29 8.24
N ASN A 364 -0.07 -14.29 7.82
CA ASN A 364 -0.13 -14.73 6.43
C ASN A 364 -1.16 -13.90 5.65
N LEU A 365 -0.74 -12.97 4.77
CA LEU A 365 -1.66 -12.00 4.14
C LEU A 365 -2.42 -12.52 2.91
N LEU A 366 -2.45 -13.83 2.67
CA LEU A 366 -2.97 -14.42 1.41
C LEU A 366 -4.46 -14.19 1.15
N HIS A 367 -5.24 -13.74 2.13
CA HIS A 367 -6.71 -13.61 2.01
C HIS A 367 -7.29 -12.27 2.47
N ILE A 368 -6.46 -11.22 2.47
CA ILE A 368 -6.93 -9.85 2.74
C ILE A 368 -7.59 -9.31 1.47
N ASN A 369 -8.90 -9.53 1.35
CA ASN A 369 -9.77 -9.05 0.27
C ASN A 369 -10.62 -7.86 0.69
#